data_AF-A0ABD5NRV7-F1
#
_entry.id   AF-A0ABD5NRV7-F1
#
_cell.length_a   1.000
_cell.length_b   1.000
_cell.length_c   1.000
_cell.angle_alpha   90.00
_cell.angle_beta   90.00
_cell.angle_gamma   90.00
#
_symmetry.space_group_name_H-M   'P 1'
#
loop_
_entity.id
_entity.type
_entity.pdbx_description
1 polymer ?
#
loop_
_entity_poly.entity_id
_entity_poly.type
_entity_poly.pdbx_seq_one_letter_code
_entity_poly.pdbx_strand_id
1 'polypeptide(L)'
;MKRRTYLATAGSATAGVVLGGCLSDDEEDRPPHPGTTLSDPSEYDVSPTGGYNVPLAPLEDVYGSYLDDDELLVLDARGEPQYQQSHISGAKLSPAGRPGFDHPTTDVATDRRIVTYCTCPHHLSTARAAELYSQGFQTVYAIDEGFGPWVNGGYPTDGSGAAQPLSYAIEGVTDPSHAGEQVWLREPETHQQYVARIDDDGSWAMHFEFVDVDDETLVELALPDRTVEDTLGDLSGRTVQL
;
A
#
# COMPACT_ATOMS: atom_id res chain seq x y z
N MET A 1 -10.00 43.89 -69.65
CA MET A 1 -11.17 43.22 -69.03
C MET A 1 -10.71 42.37 -67.85
N LYS A 2 -11.21 42.72 -66.66
CA LYS A 2 -11.46 41.91 -65.45
C LYS A 2 -10.30 41.12 -64.80
N ARG A 3 -9.72 41.78 -63.78
CA ARG A 3 -8.99 41.22 -62.64
C ARG A 3 -9.88 40.21 -61.90
N ARG A 4 -9.35 39.04 -61.50
CA ARG A 4 -10.05 38.08 -60.63
C ARG A 4 -9.35 38.00 -59.28
N THR A 5 -10.16 38.35 -58.29
CA THR A 5 -9.98 38.47 -56.86
C THR A 5 -9.73 37.13 -56.18
N TYR A 6 -8.79 37.08 -55.24
CA TYR A 6 -8.66 36.01 -54.25
C TYR A 6 -9.71 36.19 -53.16
N LEU A 7 -10.58 35.20 -52.97
CA LEU A 7 -11.48 35.09 -51.82
C LEU A 7 -10.76 34.26 -50.76
N ALA A 8 -10.40 34.91 -49.66
CA ALA A 8 -10.01 34.25 -48.42
C ALA A 8 -11.29 33.82 -47.68
N THR A 9 -11.54 32.52 -47.61
CA THR A 9 -12.55 31.95 -46.72
C THR A 9 -11.94 31.80 -45.33
N ALA A 10 -12.38 32.64 -44.39
CA ALA A 10 -12.15 32.46 -42.98
C ALA A 10 -13.01 31.29 -42.48
N GLY A 11 -12.38 30.16 -42.20
CA GLY A 11 -13.01 29.03 -41.49
C GLY A 11 -12.85 29.23 -40.00
N SER A 12 -13.93 29.56 -39.30
CA SER A 12 -13.99 29.51 -37.84
C SER A 12 -14.07 28.04 -37.41
N ALA A 13 -12.95 27.47 -36.95
CA ALA A 13 -12.96 26.21 -36.23
C ALA A 13 -13.39 26.50 -34.79
N THR A 14 -14.65 26.24 -34.46
CA THR A 14 -15.07 26.09 -33.07
C THR A 14 -14.42 24.83 -32.53
N ALA A 15 -13.37 24.99 -31.73
CA ALA A 15 -12.85 23.92 -30.89
C ALA A 15 -13.94 23.58 -29.86
N GLY A 16 -14.69 22.51 -30.14
CA GLY A 16 -15.51 21.86 -29.13
C GLY A 16 -14.58 21.27 -28.09
N VAL A 17 -14.53 21.87 -26.91
CA VAL A 17 -13.91 21.27 -25.74
C VAL A 17 -14.81 20.10 -25.34
N VAL A 18 -14.43 18.89 -25.74
CA VAL A 18 -14.94 17.67 -25.13
C VAL A 18 -14.24 17.56 -23.79
N LEU A 19 -14.90 18.01 -22.72
CA LEU A 19 -14.53 17.64 -21.36
C LEU A 19 -14.93 16.17 -21.18
N GLY A 20 -14.11 15.28 -21.71
CA GLY A 20 -14.15 13.85 -21.47
C GLY A 20 -13.28 13.51 -20.27
N GLY A 21 -13.85 12.76 -19.33
CA GLY A 21 -13.17 12.23 -18.16
C GLY A 21 -14.11 11.43 -17.27
N CYS A 22 -15.05 10.68 -17.86
CA CYS A 22 -15.60 9.52 -17.19
C CYS A 22 -14.64 8.38 -17.54
N LEU A 23 -13.97 7.80 -16.54
CA LEU A 23 -13.10 6.64 -16.71
C LEU A 23 -13.86 5.54 -17.45
N SER A 24 -13.42 5.20 -18.66
CA SER A 24 -13.70 3.90 -19.24
C SER A 24 -12.58 2.96 -18.76
N ASP A 25 -12.98 1.91 -18.04
CA ASP A 25 -12.19 0.69 -17.90
C ASP A 25 -12.01 0.07 -19.29
N ASP A 26 -11.05 0.58 -20.06
CA ASP A 26 -10.66 -0.06 -21.31
C ASP A 26 -9.72 -1.20 -20.95
N GLU A 27 -10.25 -2.44 -20.92
CA GLU A 27 -9.49 -3.69 -20.77
C GLU A 27 -8.29 -3.79 -21.75
N GLU A 28 -8.27 -2.96 -22.81
CA GLU A 28 -7.23 -2.91 -23.84
C GLU A 28 -5.87 -2.37 -23.36
N ASP A 29 -5.81 -1.55 -22.29
CA ASP A 29 -4.55 -0.99 -21.78
C ASP A 29 -3.94 -1.80 -20.61
N ARG A 30 -4.61 -2.88 -20.20
CA ARG A 30 -4.17 -3.71 -19.09
C ARG A 30 -3.01 -4.65 -19.51
N PRO A 31 -1.98 -4.87 -18.65
CA PRO A 31 -0.96 -5.88 -18.90
C PRO A 31 -1.57 -7.28 -19.13
N PRO A 32 -0.98 -8.11 -20.01
CA PRO A 32 -1.51 -9.44 -20.30
C PRO A 32 -1.49 -10.33 -19.06
N HIS A 33 -2.39 -11.31 -19.01
CA HIS A 33 -2.40 -12.33 -17.96
C HIS A 33 -1.01 -13.04 -17.90
N PRO A 34 -0.39 -13.16 -16.71
CA PRO A 34 0.99 -13.67 -16.58
C PRO A 34 1.11 -15.17 -16.83
N GLY A 35 0.00 -15.91 -16.71
CA GLY A 35 -0.07 -17.36 -16.92
C GLY A 35 0.19 -18.16 -15.64
N THR A 36 0.43 -17.47 -14.53
CA THR A 36 0.51 -18.03 -13.18
C THR A 36 -0.60 -17.43 -12.31
N THR A 37 -0.92 -18.10 -11.20
CA THR A 37 -1.94 -17.68 -10.22
C THR A 37 -1.50 -18.12 -8.82
N LEU A 38 -2.16 -17.59 -7.79
CA LEU A 38 -1.92 -17.98 -6.39
C LEU A 38 -2.09 -19.49 -6.20
N SER A 39 -1.00 -20.09 -5.74
CA SER A 39 -0.88 -21.52 -5.44
C SER A 39 -1.05 -21.78 -3.94
N ASP A 40 -0.74 -22.99 -3.48
CA ASP A 40 -0.89 -23.31 -2.05
C ASP A 40 0.04 -22.41 -1.21
N PRO A 41 -0.42 -21.85 -0.07
CA PRO A 41 0.41 -20.93 0.69
C PRO A 41 1.72 -21.54 1.22
N SER A 42 1.82 -22.87 1.31
CA SER A 42 3.06 -23.56 1.70
C SER A 42 4.15 -23.60 0.61
N GLU A 43 3.82 -23.19 -0.63
CA GLU A 43 4.76 -23.15 -1.76
C GLU A 43 5.57 -21.85 -1.84
N TYR A 44 5.21 -20.84 -1.04
CA TYR A 44 5.86 -19.54 -1.03
C TYR A 44 6.85 -19.39 0.13
N ASP A 45 7.81 -18.48 -0.04
CA ASP A 45 8.62 -17.98 1.06
C ASP A 45 7.72 -17.29 2.11
N VAL A 46 8.19 -17.25 3.36
CA VAL A 46 7.39 -16.75 4.48
C VAL A 46 8.08 -15.64 5.25
N SER A 47 7.30 -14.67 5.70
CA SER A 47 7.68 -13.66 6.69
C SER A 47 7.15 -14.04 8.07
N PRO A 48 8.00 -14.33 9.07
CA PRO A 48 7.56 -14.53 10.45
C PRO A 48 7.02 -13.22 11.04
N THR A 49 5.73 -13.15 11.33
CA THR A 49 5.06 -11.95 11.87
C THR A 49 3.97 -12.33 12.84
N GLY A 50 3.96 -11.74 14.05
CA GLY A 50 2.90 -11.96 15.05
C GLY A 50 2.72 -13.42 15.50
N GLY A 51 3.77 -14.25 15.40
CA GLY A 51 3.70 -15.69 15.69
C GLY A 51 3.21 -16.56 14.53
N TYR A 52 2.98 -15.99 13.36
CA TYR A 52 2.57 -16.69 12.13
C TYR A 52 3.65 -16.59 11.06
N ASN A 53 3.71 -17.59 10.18
CA ASN A 53 4.52 -17.54 8.97
C ASN A 53 3.62 -17.08 7.83
N VAL A 54 3.73 -15.79 7.47
CA VAL A 54 2.89 -15.20 6.42
C VAL A 54 3.51 -15.51 5.05
N PRO A 55 2.81 -16.21 4.16
CA PRO A 55 3.24 -16.46 2.78
C PRO A 55 3.39 -15.16 1.98
N LEU A 56 4.52 -15.04 1.29
CA LEU A 56 4.87 -13.92 0.42
C LEU A 56 4.62 -14.32 -1.03
N ALA A 57 3.47 -13.91 -1.55
CA ALA A 57 3.06 -14.25 -2.91
C ALA A 57 3.71 -13.29 -3.92
N PRO A 58 4.35 -13.81 -4.98
CA PRO A 58 4.86 -12.98 -6.07
C PRO A 58 3.75 -12.16 -6.71
N LEU A 59 4.08 -10.93 -7.08
CA LEU A 59 3.17 -9.98 -7.72
C LEU A 59 2.47 -10.58 -8.95
N GLU A 60 3.17 -11.38 -9.75
CA GLU A 60 2.60 -12.00 -10.95
C GLU A 60 1.52 -13.04 -10.62
N ASP A 61 1.71 -13.86 -9.59
CA ASP A 61 0.72 -14.85 -9.15
C ASP A 61 -0.53 -14.15 -8.58
N VAL A 62 -0.31 -13.08 -7.81
CA VAL A 62 -1.40 -12.24 -7.28
C VAL A 62 -2.17 -11.61 -8.43
N TYR A 63 -1.49 -11.07 -9.43
CA TYR A 63 -2.13 -10.44 -10.58
C TYR A 63 -2.90 -11.43 -11.45
N GLY A 64 -2.37 -12.64 -11.69
CA GLY A 64 -3.13 -13.67 -12.38
C GLY A 64 -4.38 -14.09 -11.62
N SER A 65 -4.28 -14.30 -10.31
CA SER A 65 -5.48 -14.56 -9.48
C SER A 65 -6.45 -13.39 -9.45
N TYR A 66 -5.96 -12.15 -9.44
CA TYR A 66 -6.81 -10.96 -9.52
C TYR A 66 -7.65 -10.93 -10.81
N LEU A 67 -7.15 -11.48 -11.91
CA LEU A 67 -7.87 -11.58 -13.17
C LEU A 67 -8.83 -12.77 -13.23
N ASP A 68 -8.44 -13.90 -12.64
CA ASP A 68 -9.14 -15.19 -12.79
C ASP A 68 -10.15 -15.47 -11.67
N ASP A 69 -9.99 -14.84 -10.51
CA ASP A 69 -10.72 -15.14 -9.28
C ASP A 69 -11.53 -13.92 -8.82
N ASP A 70 -12.78 -13.81 -9.29
CA ASP A 70 -13.76 -12.79 -8.83
C ASP A 70 -13.99 -12.86 -7.31
N GLU A 71 -13.58 -13.96 -6.69
CA GLU A 71 -13.69 -14.18 -5.28
C GLU A 71 -12.46 -13.70 -4.50
N LEU A 72 -11.33 -13.37 -5.12
CA LEU A 72 -10.15 -12.90 -4.39
C LEU A 72 -10.44 -11.61 -3.59
N LEU A 73 -10.26 -11.66 -2.26
CA LEU A 73 -10.36 -10.46 -1.42
C LEU A 73 -9.00 -9.79 -1.30
N VAL A 74 -8.83 -8.65 -1.97
CA VAL A 74 -7.61 -7.84 -1.89
C VAL A 74 -7.78 -6.75 -0.83
N LEU A 75 -6.85 -6.68 0.11
CA LEU A 75 -6.89 -5.78 1.27
C LEU A 75 -5.69 -4.83 1.29
N ASP A 76 -5.97 -3.53 1.34
CA ASP A 76 -4.97 -2.50 1.55
C ASP A 76 -4.68 -2.35 3.04
N ALA A 77 -3.47 -2.70 3.48
CA ALA A 77 -3.06 -2.63 4.89
C ALA A 77 -2.58 -1.22 5.31
N ARG A 78 -2.56 -0.26 4.38
CA ARG A 78 -2.11 1.13 4.61
C ARG A 78 -3.21 1.99 5.24
N GLY A 79 -2.88 3.26 5.49
CA GLY A 79 -3.83 4.25 6.00
C GLY A 79 -4.81 4.76 4.93
N GLU A 80 -5.92 5.32 5.38
CA GLU A 80 -6.96 5.93 4.53
C GLU A 80 -6.40 6.96 3.53
N PRO A 81 -5.48 7.89 3.90
CA PRO A 81 -4.96 8.85 2.93
C PRO A 81 -4.24 8.19 1.75
N GLN A 82 -3.45 7.14 2.01
CA GLN A 82 -2.73 6.39 0.99
C GLN A 82 -3.70 5.63 0.08
N TYR A 83 -4.74 5.02 0.65
CA TYR A 83 -5.79 4.35 -0.10
C TYR A 83 -6.56 5.32 -1.01
N GLN A 84 -6.99 6.48 -0.49
CA GLN A 84 -7.70 7.50 -1.28
C GLN A 84 -6.85 8.12 -2.38
N GLN A 85 -5.53 8.21 -2.17
CA GLN A 85 -4.59 8.64 -3.19
C GLN A 85 -4.54 7.63 -4.35
N SER A 86 -4.19 6.37 -4.06
CA SER A 86 -4.09 5.30 -5.04
C SER A 86 -4.09 3.93 -4.35
N HIS A 87 -4.90 2.99 -4.85
CA HIS A 87 -4.98 1.61 -4.36
C HIS A 87 -5.19 0.63 -5.53
N ILE A 88 -4.97 -0.67 -5.30
CA ILE A 88 -5.31 -1.71 -6.28
C ILE A 88 -6.81 -1.64 -6.56
N SER A 89 -7.19 -1.60 -7.84
CA SER A 89 -8.61 -1.46 -8.20
C SER A 89 -9.43 -2.63 -7.66
N GLY A 90 -10.53 -2.33 -6.97
CA GLY A 90 -11.37 -3.32 -6.28
C GLY A 90 -10.91 -3.74 -4.88
N ALA A 91 -9.70 -3.35 -4.44
CA ALA A 91 -9.23 -3.62 -3.09
C ALA A 91 -10.10 -2.93 -2.03
N LYS A 92 -10.11 -3.48 -0.80
CA LYS A 92 -10.80 -2.90 0.35
C LYS A 92 -9.80 -2.40 1.38
N LEU A 93 -10.03 -1.21 1.93
CA LEU A 93 -9.22 -0.68 3.01
C LEU A 93 -9.35 -1.55 4.26
N SER A 94 -8.21 -1.99 4.81
CA SER A 94 -8.14 -2.83 6.00
C SER A 94 -6.81 -2.58 6.73
N PRO A 95 -6.64 -1.40 7.35
CA PRO A 95 -5.35 -0.94 7.86
C PRO A 95 -4.83 -1.87 8.96
N ALA A 96 -3.55 -2.27 8.92
CA ALA A 96 -2.96 -3.11 9.97
C ALA A 96 -2.99 -2.43 11.34
N GLY A 97 -3.05 -3.15 12.45
CA GLY A 97 -2.83 -2.57 13.79
C GLY A 97 -3.83 -1.49 14.20
N ARG A 98 -5.07 -1.51 13.68
CA ARG A 98 -6.12 -0.53 13.98
C ARG A 98 -7.30 -1.17 14.75
N PRO A 99 -7.17 -1.35 16.07
CA PRO A 99 -8.28 -1.78 16.91
C PRO A 99 -9.50 -0.86 16.75
N GLY A 100 -10.67 -1.45 16.50
CA GLY A 100 -11.92 -0.70 16.35
C GLY A 100 -12.21 -0.16 14.94
N PHE A 101 -11.31 -0.38 13.98
CA PHE A 101 -11.64 -0.17 12.56
C PHE A 101 -12.68 -1.21 12.12
N ASP A 102 -13.67 -0.79 11.34
CA ASP A 102 -14.67 -1.67 10.76
C ASP A 102 -14.07 -2.40 9.54
N HIS A 103 -13.33 -3.46 9.81
CA HIS A 103 -12.65 -4.21 8.76
C HIS A 103 -13.68 -4.90 7.86
N PRO A 104 -13.44 -4.92 6.53
CA PRO A 104 -14.30 -5.59 5.55
C PRO A 104 -14.23 -7.13 5.64
N THR A 105 -13.78 -7.67 6.77
CA THR A 105 -13.56 -9.10 7.04
C THR A 105 -14.50 -9.66 8.10
N THR A 106 -15.33 -8.82 8.75
CA THR A 106 -16.21 -9.25 9.85
C THR A 106 -17.18 -10.37 9.48
N ASP A 107 -17.74 -10.34 8.27
CA ASP A 107 -18.70 -11.33 7.76
C ASP A 107 -18.13 -12.19 6.62
N VAL A 108 -16.80 -12.23 6.48
CA VAL A 108 -16.12 -13.01 5.43
C VAL A 108 -15.85 -14.42 5.94
N ALA A 109 -16.14 -15.43 5.11
CA ALA A 109 -15.85 -16.83 5.45
C ALA A 109 -14.34 -17.03 5.63
N THR A 110 -13.93 -17.80 6.64
CA THR A 110 -12.51 -17.94 7.02
C THR A 110 -11.68 -18.76 6.04
N ASP A 111 -12.31 -19.50 5.14
CA ASP A 111 -11.69 -20.21 4.01
C ASP A 111 -11.50 -19.32 2.77
N ARG A 112 -12.02 -18.08 2.81
CA ARG A 112 -11.83 -17.09 1.74
C ARG A 112 -10.35 -16.83 1.50
N ARG A 113 -9.97 -16.80 0.22
CA ARG A 113 -8.64 -16.38 -0.22
C ARG A 113 -8.48 -14.86 -0.07
N ILE A 114 -7.45 -14.44 0.66
CA ILE A 114 -7.17 -13.04 0.94
C ILE A 114 -5.73 -12.70 0.56
N VAL A 115 -5.54 -11.55 -0.09
CA VAL A 115 -4.21 -10.95 -0.32
C VAL A 115 -4.16 -9.61 0.39
N THR A 116 -3.13 -9.39 1.20
CA THR A 116 -2.81 -8.08 1.79
C THR A 116 -1.65 -7.43 1.06
N TYR A 117 -1.61 -6.09 1.04
CA TYR A 117 -0.47 -5.36 0.51
C TYR A 117 -0.23 -4.06 1.28
N CYS A 118 0.99 -3.52 1.16
CA CYS A 118 1.34 -2.19 1.62
C CYS A 118 2.35 -1.51 0.69
N THR A 119 2.82 -0.30 1.02
CA THR A 119 3.75 0.46 0.17
C THR A 119 5.12 -0.23 0.11
N CYS A 120 5.68 -0.52 1.28
CA CYS A 120 6.88 -1.34 1.40
C CYS A 120 6.52 -2.81 1.18
N PRO A 121 7.50 -3.69 0.90
CA PRO A 121 7.21 -5.08 0.55
C PRO A 121 6.32 -5.77 1.61
N HIS A 122 6.74 -5.80 2.88
CA HIS A 122 6.12 -6.76 3.82
C HIS A 122 5.55 -6.19 5.12
N HIS A 123 5.87 -4.97 5.54
CA HIS A 123 5.68 -4.63 6.96
C HIS A 123 4.20 -4.59 7.41
N LEU A 124 3.38 -3.71 6.82
CA LEU A 124 1.97 -3.62 7.20
C LEU A 124 1.14 -4.78 6.61
N SER A 125 1.50 -5.26 5.41
CA SER A 125 0.82 -6.37 4.75
C SER A 125 0.90 -7.66 5.58
N THR A 126 2.09 -8.02 6.07
CA THR A 126 2.27 -9.20 6.93
C THR A 126 1.71 -9.00 8.33
N ALA A 127 1.74 -7.78 8.88
CA ALA A 127 1.07 -7.48 10.15
C ALA A 127 -0.45 -7.71 10.04
N ARG A 128 -1.09 -7.19 8.98
CA ARG A 128 -2.53 -7.43 8.75
C ARG A 128 -2.83 -8.90 8.48
N ALA A 129 -1.96 -9.60 7.74
CA ALA A 129 -2.12 -11.03 7.50
C ALA A 129 -2.05 -11.85 8.79
N ALA A 130 -1.11 -11.54 9.68
CA ALA A 130 -1.00 -12.17 11.00
C ALA A 130 -2.24 -11.94 11.86
N GLU A 131 -2.83 -10.74 11.82
CA GLU A 131 -4.11 -10.46 12.47
C GLU A 131 -5.24 -11.33 11.91
N LEU A 132 -5.32 -11.49 10.59
CA LEU A 132 -6.31 -12.37 9.96
C LEU A 132 -6.13 -13.84 10.35
N TYR A 133 -4.88 -14.33 10.39
CA TYR A 133 -4.60 -15.67 10.91
C TYR A 133 -5.05 -15.84 12.36
N SER A 134 -4.81 -14.83 13.21
CA SER A 134 -5.30 -14.84 14.61
C SER A 134 -6.83 -14.84 14.73
N GLN A 135 -7.54 -14.38 13.69
CA GLN A 135 -9.00 -14.39 13.58
C GLN A 135 -9.54 -15.69 12.95
N GLY A 136 -8.66 -16.62 12.55
CA GLY A 136 -9.01 -17.94 12.04
C GLY A 136 -9.07 -18.05 10.52
N PHE A 137 -8.68 -17.02 9.77
CA PHE A 137 -8.54 -17.11 8.32
C PHE A 137 -7.43 -18.11 7.95
N GLN A 138 -7.66 -18.88 6.89
CA GLN A 138 -6.83 -20.04 6.54
C GLN A 138 -5.89 -19.75 5.37
N THR A 139 -6.30 -18.89 4.45
CA THR A 139 -5.65 -18.69 3.15
C THR A 139 -5.35 -17.20 2.94
N VAL A 140 -4.28 -16.72 3.56
CA VAL A 140 -3.89 -15.30 3.54
C VAL A 140 -2.46 -15.14 3.04
N TYR A 141 -2.25 -14.29 2.04
CA TYR A 141 -0.94 -13.97 1.48
C TYR A 141 -0.65 -12.48 1.68
N ALA A 142 0.62 -12.11 1.71
CA ALA A 142 1.06 -10.74 1.47
C ALA A 142 1.74 -10.67 0.08
N ILE A 143 1.52 -9.60 -0.68
CA ILE A 143 2.29 -9.35 -1.91
C ILE A 143 3.76 -9.16 -1.52
N ASP A 144 4.68 -9.93 -2.12
CA ASP A 144 6.10 -9.90 -1.80
C ASP A 144 6.73 -8.52 -2.15
N GLU A 145 6.41 -7.99 -3.32
CA GLU A 145 7.07 -6.80 -3.83
C GLU A 145 6.39 -5.48 -3.40
N GLY A 146 5.22 -5.56 -2.76
CA GLY A 146 4.42 -4.41 -2.32
C GLY A 146 3.69 -3.68 -3.45
N PHE A 147 3.14 -2.51 -3.13
CA PHE A 147 2.25 -1.74 -4.04
C PHE A 147 3.00 -1.01 -5.16
N GLY A 148 4.24 -0.56 -4.93
CA GLY A 148 4.99 0.19 -5.94
C GLY A 148 5.17 -0.57 -7.26
N PRO A 149 5.62 -1.84 -7.23
CA PRO A 149 5.71 -2.69 -8.41
C PRO A 149 4.36 -2.94 -9.11
N TRP A 150 3.24 -2.98 -8.38
CA TRP A 150 1.91 -3.07 -8.99
C TRP A 150 1.62 -1.85 -9.88
N VAL A 151 1.87 -0.65 -9.35
CA VAL A 151 1.70 0.62 -10.08
C VAL A 151 2.66 0.69 -11.27
N ASN A 152 3.93 0.37 -11.06
CA ASN A 152 4.97 0.40 -12.11
C ASN A 152 4.71 -0.62 -13.23
N GLY A 153 4.08 -1.74 -12.90
CA GLY A 153 3.65 -2.76 -13.86
C GLY A 153 2.46 -2.33 -14.72
N GLY A 154 1.80 -1.22 -14.39
CA GLY A 154 0.60 -0.75 -15.08
C GLY A 154 -0.65 -1.57 -14.76
N TYR A 155 -0.65 -2.30 -13.64
CA TYR A 155 -1.84 -3.05 -13.23
C TYR A 155 -2.94 -2.09 -12.73
N PRO A 156 -4.22 -2.54 -12.72
CA PRO A 156 -5.35 -1.66 -12.41
C PRO A 156 -5.27 -1.01 -11.03
N THR A 157 -5.46 0.30 -10.98
CA THR A 157 -5.51 1.07 -9.74
C THR A 157 -6.66 2.06 -9.75
N ASP A 158 -7.26 2.27 -8.59
CA ASP A 158 -8.26 3.31 -8.33
C ASP A 158 -7.65 4.38 -7.41
N GLY A 159 -8.28 5.56 -7.35
CA GLY A 159 -7.87 6.65 -6.45
C GLY A 159 -8.01 8.03 -7.07
N SER A 160 -7.80 9.06 -6.25
CA SER A 160 -7.90 10.46 -6.71
C SER A 160 -6.66 10.93 -7.47
N GLY A 161 -5.49 10.32 -7.23
CA GLY A 161 -4.18 10.77 -7.74
C GLY A 161 -3.77 12.19 -7.31
N ALA A 162 -4.53 12.82 -6.39
CA ALA A 162 -4.45 14.27 -6.16
C ALA A 162 -3.31 14.68 -5.22
N ALA A 163 -2.94 13.83 -4.27
CA ALA A 163 -1.88 14.10 -3.31
C ALA A 163 -0.62 13.29 -3.67
N GLN A 164 0.56 13.88 -3.50
CA GLN A 164 1.82 13.17 -3.69
C GLN A 164 2.34 12.69 -2.34
N PRO A 165 2.78 11.43 -2.20
CA PRO A 165 3.35 10.98 -0.95
C PRO A 165 4.70 11.67 -0.71
N LEU A 166 5.01 11.97 0.54
CA LEU A 166 6.33 12.38 1.00
C LEU A 166 7.06 11.19 1.60
N SER A 167 8.28 10.96 1.12
CA SER A 167 9.14 9.89 1.60
C SER A 167 9.98 10.38 2.78
N TYR A 168 9.96 9.61 3.87
CA TYR A 168 10.78 9.81 5.05
C TYR A 168 11.62 8.57 5.35
N ALA A 169 12.73 8.78 6.03
CA ALA A 169 13.55 7.73 6.60
C ALA A 169 13.78 8.02 8.08
N ILE A 170 13.55 7.03 8.96
CA ILE A 170 13.88 7.12 10.38
C ILE A 170 14.68 5.87 10.73
N GLU A 171 15.79 6.08 11.41
CA GLU A 171 16.69 5.03 11.86
C GLU A 171 16.86 5.11 13.37
N GLY A 172 17.06 3.97 14.01
CA GLY A 172 17.36 3.93 15.43
C GLY A 172 18.04 2.66 15.88
N VAL A 173 18.38 2.67 17.16
CA VAL A 173 18.99 1.54 17.86
C VAL A 173 18.27 1.39 19.19
N THR A 174 17.95 0.14 19.54
CA THR A 174 17.35 -0.28 20.81
C THR A 174 18.21 -1.36 21.47
N ASP A 175 17.80 -1.83 22.66
CA ASP A 175 18.44 -2.99 23.29
C ASP A 175 18.28 -4.25 22.39
N PRO A 176 19.38 -4.98 22.06
CA PRO A 176 19.32 -6.19 21.25
C PRO A 176 18.41 -7.30 21.79
N SER A 177 18.02 -7.25 23.07
CA SER A 177 17.03 -8.16 23.63
C SER A 177 15.63 -8.02 23.01
N HIS A 178 15.38 -6.91 22.30
CA HIS A 178 14.16 -6.68 21.51
C HIS A 178 14.26 -7.18 20.06
N ALA A 179 15.32 -7.92 19.71
CA ALA A 179 15.47 -8.50 18.38
C ALA A 179 14.22 -9.26 17.93
N GLY A 180 13.75 -8.94 16.73
CA GLY A 180 12.54 -9.50 16.14
C GLY A 180 11.23 -8.86 16.58
N GLU A 181 11.23 -7.97 17.58
CA GLU A 181 10.09 -7.12 17.92
C GLU A 181 9.93 -5.97 16.91
N GLN A 182 8.88 -5.16 17.10
CA GLN A 182 8.46 -4.14 16.14
C GLN A 182 8.54 -2.73 16.74
N VAL A 183 8.97 -1.78 15.91
CA VAL A 183 8.87 -0.34 16.17
C VAL A 183 7.75 0.22 15.29
N TRP A 184 6.77 0.87 15.91
CA TRP A 184 5.62 1.43 15.23
C TRP A 184 5.72 2.95 15.18
N LEU A 185 5.56 3.51 13.98
CA LEU A 185 5.33 4.93 13.78
C LEU A 185 3.84 5.15 13.53
N ARG A 186 3.24 6.12 14.23
CA ARG A 186 1.84 6.50 14.04
C ARG A 186 1.73 8.02 13.94
N GLU A 187 1.03 8.48 12.92
CA GLU A 187 0.57 9.85 12.83
C GLU A 187 -0.88 9.88 13.38
N PRO A 188 -1.15 10.62 14.47
CA PRO A 188 -2.39 10.47 15.22
C PRO A 188 -3.63 11.07 14.53
N GLU A 189 -3.50 12.08 13.66
CA GLU A 189 -4.63 12.80 13.07
C GLU A 189 -5.22 12.09 11.84
N THR A 190 -4.37 11.73 10.89
CA THR A 190 -4.69 11.00 9.67
C THR A 190 -4.64 9.48 9.87
N HIS A 191 -4.06 9.05 11.01
CA HIS A 191 -3.90 7.65 11.39
C HIS A 191 -3.06 6.83 10.40
N GLN A 192 -2.18 7.50 9.66
CA GLN A 192 -1.14 6.85 8.89
C GLN A 192 -0.14 6.22 9.84
N GLN A 193 0.43 5.10 9.42
CA GLN A 193 1.34 4.35 10.26
C GLN A 193 2.32 3.57 9.43
N TYR A 194 3.42 3.22 10.08
CA TYR A 194 4.43 2.35 9.53
C TYR A 194 5.00 1.48 10.63
N VAL A 195 5.56 0.33 10.26
CA VAL A 195 6.23 -0.56 11.22
C VAL A 195 7.57 -1.00 10.64
N ALA A 196 8.58 -1.07 11.50
CA ALA A 196 9.87 -1.68 11.21
C ALA A 196 10.14 -2.80 12.21
N ARG A 197 10.91 -3.80 11.78
CA ARG A 197 11.40 -4.86 12.65
C ARG A 197 12.76 -4.47 13.22
N ILE A 198 13.01 -4.90 14.46
CA ILE A 198 14.31 -4.75 15.12
C ILE A 198 15.21 -5.92 14.72
N ASP A 199 16.41 -5.61 14.25
CA ASP A 199 17.44 -6.57 13.87
C ASP A 199 18.13 -7.20 15.10
N ASP A 200 18.90 -8.27 14.88
CA ASP A 200 19.58 -9.03 15.94
C ASP A 200 20.58 -8.19 16.77
N ASP A 201 21.05 -7.08 16.21
CA ASP A 201 21.95 -6.13 16.88
C ASP A 201 21.21 -4.94 17.52
N GLY A 202 19.87 -4.96 17.52
CA GLY A 202 19.02 -3.91 18.08
C GLY A 202 18.78 -2.73 17.14
N SER A 203 19.40 -2.70 15.96
CA SER A 203 19.17 -1.66 14.96
C SER A 203 17.82 -1.83 14.26
N TRP A 204 17.27 -0.73 13.75
CA TRP A 204 16.06 -0.72 12.94
C TRP A 204 16.06 0.50 12.02
N ALA A 205 15.41 0.36 10.88
CA ALA A 205 15.21 1.43 9.91
C ALA A 205 13.81 1.33 9.29
N MET A 206 13.21 2.49 9.03
CA MET A 206 11.97 2.60 8.29
C MET A 206 12.12 3.59 7.15
N HIS A 207 11.75 3.15 5.95
CA HIS A 207 11.54 3.99 4.78
C HIS A 207 10.05 3.94 4.44
N PHE A 208 9.38 5.07 4.59
CA PHE A 208 7.93 5.13 4.49
C PHE A 208 7.48 6.36 3.71
N GLU A 209 6.25 6.26 3.22
CA GLU A 209 5.60 7.28 2.41
C GLU A 209 4.26 7.62 3.04
N PHE A 210 4.12 8.86 3.50
CA PHE A 210 2.86 9.39 4.02
C PHE A 210 2.33 10.48 3.10
N VAL A 211 1.01 10.67 3.13
CA VAL A 211 0.27 11.66 2.34
C VAL A 211 -0.23 12.74 3.29
N ASP A 212 -0.28 14.00 2.83
CA ASP A 212 -0.79 15.12 3.64
C ASP A 212 -0.05 15.33 4.98
N VAL A 213 1.27 15.15 4.98
CA VAL A 213 2.17 15.43 6.12
C VAL A 213 3.26 16.42 5.72
N ASP A 214 4.00 16.94 6.72
CA ASP A 214 5.18 17.77 6.55
C ASP A 214 6.18 17.57 7.71
N ASP A 215 7.31 18.28 7.70
CA ASP A 215 8.37 18.13 8.70
C ASP A 215 7.94 18.53 10.11
N GLU A 216 6.89 19.36 10.27
CA GLU A 216 6.36 19.80 11.56
C GLU A 216 5.27 18.86 12.09
N THR A 217 4.87 17.86 11.29
CA THR A 217 3.84 16.88 11.66
C THR A 217 4.32 16.04 12.84
N LEU A 218 3.54 16.05 13.92
CA LEU A 218 3.79 15.27 15.12
C LEU A 218 3.43 13.81 14.92
N VAL A 219 4.31 12.92 15.39
CA VAL A 219 4.15 11.47 15.28
C VAL A 219 4.53 10.78 16.59
N GLU A 220 3.91 9.64 16.82
CA GLU A 220 4.21 8.73 17.92
C GLU A 220 5.06 7.56 17.41
N LEU A 221 6.29 7.46 17.90
CA LEU A 221 7.19 6.34 17.68
C LEU A 221 7.12 5.41 18.90
N ALA A 222 6.35 4.34 18.79
CA ALA A 222 6.20 3.32 19.82
C ALA A 222 7.24 2.20 19.64
N LEU A 223 8.18 2.13 20.58
CA LEU A 223 9.17 1.08 20.74
C LEU A 223 8.67 0.04 21.76
N PRO A 224 9.32 -1.13 21.88
CA PRO A 224 8.90 -2.18 22.82
C PRO A 224 8.78 -1.73 24.29
N ASP A 225 9.67 -0.86 24.75
CA ASP A 225 9.77 -0.43 26.15
C ASP A 225 9.20 0.97 26.42
N ARG A 226 8.96 1.78 25.37
CA ARG A 226 8.51 3.19 25.50
C ARG A 226 7.95 3.77 24.21
N THR A 227 7.32 4.93 24.32
CA THR A 227 6.88 5.76 23.20
C THR A 227 7.62 7.10 23.20
N VAL A 228 8.02 7.56 22.01
CA VAL A 228 8.59 8.88 21.76
C VAL A 228 7.60 9.67 20.90
N GLU A 229 7.28 10.89 21.32
CA GLU A 229 6.49 11.84 20.54
C GLU A 229 7.42 12.93 20.04
N ASP A 230 7.48 13.13 18.72
CA ASP A 230 8.37 14.10 18.09
C ASP A 230 7.88 14.44 16.68
N THR A 231 8.51 15.41 16.01
CA THR A 231 8.15 15.75 14.62
C THR A 231 8.79 14.80 13.60
N LEU A 232 8.19 14.67 12.41
CA LEU A 232 8.78 13.90 11.30
C LEU A 232 10.15 14.46 10.90
N GLY A 233 10.30 15.78 10.87
CA GLY A 233 11.58 16.44 10.56
C GLY A 233 12.66 16.13 11.58
N ASP A 234 12.32 16.19 12.88
CA ASP A 234 13.29 15.91 13.95
C ASP A 234 13.68 14.43 14.00
N LEU A 235 12.74 13.50 13.81
CA LEU A 235 13.03 12.07 13.80
C LEU A 235 13.83 11.65 12.56
N SER A 236 13.53 12.21 11.39
CA SER A 236 14.26 11.89 10.16
C SER A 236 15.65 12.55 10.09
N GLY A 237 15.86 13.63 10.86
CA GLY A 237 17.13 14.34 10.94
C GLY A 237 18.18 13.70 11.86
N ARG A 238 17.85 12.62 12.58
CA ARG A 238 18.74 12.01 13.59
C ARG A 238 18.59 10.49 13.69
N THR A 239 19.66 9.83 14.13
CA THR A 239 19.53 8.45 14.64
C THR A 239 18.88 8.49 16.01
N VAL A 240 17.77 7.76 16.17
CA VAL A 240 17.07 7.60 17.42
C VAL A 240 17.86 6.62 18.30
N GLN A 241 18.69 7.17 19.20
CA GLN A 241 19.44 6.38 20.18
C GLN A 241 18.64 6.22 21.46
N LEU A 242 18.35 4.98 21.83
CA LEU A 242 17.44 4.68 22.91
C LEU A 242 17.90 3.49 23.76
#